data_AF-A0AAJ7W112-F1
#
_entry.id   AF-A0AAJ7W112-F1
#
_cell.length_a   1.000
_cell.length_b   1.000
_cell.length_c   1.000
_cell.angle_alpha   90.00
_cell.angle_beta   90.00
_cell.angle_gamma   90.00
#
_symmetry.space_group_name_H-M   'P 1'
#
loop_
_entity.id
_entity.type
_entity.pdbx_description
1 polymer ?
#
loop_
_entity_poly.entity_id
_entity_poly.type
_entity_poly.pdbx_seq_one_letter_code
_entity_poly.pdbx_strand_id
1 'polypeptide(L)'
;MKRLEIYKEFTSMLDYLYNQNISNSLTPALSSKIGSSLFDAQTAITVPLKEVMHEIIDDALHSPCEILHASVYTWMIEKGLHGELIALAALSLKDYLIRTNAPELLWQFYERNKNHADAAKILEALASKDGPDMPLSQRVEYLARAVVCMRSDQAGYAPRLGVFLRELEDKVEVARIQQQILNTICNQQHLYDPMTVRDAKLRLNSSLIPITQLYEEYAEPLQLWECKLAIIHCSGHQDAMLIQGIWTNIIENELKNATAPSAEDKLVILMSKIKLLGQEYSGTPHCFPIEFLLKQMEVRACRLRVSNDHIIKGFLELGVSLEELLDLYDNACQLIAPRHLLVLTPVARLDFGFLEY
;
A
#
# COMPACT_ATOMS: atom_id res chain seq x y z
N MET A 1 1.91 -14.40 -47.86
CA MET A 1 2.81 -15.52 -47.50
C MET A 1 4.28 -15.09 -47.47
N LYS A 2 4.90 -14.72 -48.61
CA LYS A 2 6.35 -14.40 -48.66
C LYS A 2 6.87 -13.39 -47.62
N ARG A 3 6.13 -12.31 -47.33
CA ARG A 3 6.54 -11.33 -46.28
C ARG A 3 6.51 -11.91 -44.86
N LEU A 4 5.53 -12.75 -44.56
CA LEU A 4 5.40 -13.38 -43.24
C LEU A 4 6.51 -14.41 -43.00
N GLU A 5 6.93 -15.13 -44.05
CA GLU A 5 8.08 -16.04 -44.00
C GLU A 5 9.38 -15.27 -43.71
N ILE A 6 9.60 -14.11 -44.35
CA ILE A 6 10.77 -13.26 -44.07
C ILE A 6 10.77 -12.78 -42.61
N TYR A 7 9.62 -12.35 -42.08
CA TYR A 7 9.56 -11.91 -40.68
C TYR A 7 9.72 -13.06 -39.68
N LYS A 8 9.30 -14.28 -40.04
CA LYS A 8 9.59 -15.47 -39.24
C LYS A 8 11.10 -15.73 -39.16
N GLU A 9 11.80 -15.74 -40.30
CA GLU A 9 13.26 -15.89 -40.33
C GLU A 9 13.96 -14.76 -39.54
N PHE A 10 13.44 -13.54 -39.62
CA PHE A 10 13.94 -12.41 -38.82
C PHE A 10 13.75 -12.65 -37.32
N THR A 11 12.57 -13.06 -36.85
CA THR A 11 12.36 -13.39 -35.44
C THR A 11 13.19 -14.60 -34.99
N SER A 12 13.45 -15.56 -35.88
CA SER A 12 14.35 -16.69 -35.59
C SER A 12 15.82 -16.25 -35.43
N MET A 13 16.26 -15.26 -36.19
CA MET A 13 17.56 -14.61 -35.99
C MET A 13 17.63 -13.91 -34.62
N LEU A 14 16.59 -13.14 -34.26
CA LEU A 14 16.52 -12.50 -32.94
C LEU A 14 16.54 -13.52 -31.79
N ASP A 15 15.83 -14.64 -31.95
CA ASP A 15 15.87 -15.75 -31.00
C ASP A 15 17.27 -16.32 -30.80
N TYR A 16 18.01 -16.52 -31.88
CA TYR A 16 19.37 -17.02 -31.82
C TYR A 16 20.28 -16.06 -31.05
N LEU A 17 20.21 -14.75 -31.36
CA LEU A 17 21.01 -13.72 -30.69
C LEU A 17 20.64 -13.61 -29.20
N TYR A 18 19.36 -13.66 -28.87
CA TYR A 18 18.87 -13.62 -27.49
C TYR A 18 19.36 -14.81 -26.67
N ASN A 19 19.25 -16.03 -27.20
CA ASN A 19 19.69 -17.24 -26.51
C ASN A 19 21.22 -17.28 -26.32
N GLN A 20 21.98 -16.78 -27.29
CA GLN A 20 23.44 -16.64 -27.15
C GLN A 20 23.82 -15.61 -26.08
N ASN A 21 23.08 -14.50 -26.01
CA ASN A 21 23.30 -13.48 -25.00
C ASN A 21 23.12 -14.04 -23.58
N ILE A 22 22.02 -14.77 -23.36
CA ILE A 22 21.75 -15.48 -22.10
C ILE A 22 22.86 -16.48 -21.77
N SER A 23 23.28 -17.29 -22.75
CA SER A 23 24.32 -18.31 -22.55
C SER A 23 25.67 -17.70 -22.17
N ASN A 24 26.04 -16.56 -22.77
CA ASN A 24 27.26 -15.82 -22.44
C ASN A 24 27.18 -15.13 -21.08
N SER A 25 25.99 -14.68 -20.66
CA SER A 25 25.78 -14.10 -19.32
C SER A 25 25.82 -15.15 -18.19
N LEU A 26 25.45 -16.40 -18.47
CA LEU A 26 25.46 -17.51 -17.51
C LEU A 26 26.83 -18.20 -17.38
N THR A 27 27.81 -17.79 -18.17
CA THR A 27 29.20 -18.28 -18.12
C THR A 27 30.15 -17.19 -17.58
N PRO A 28 30.07 -16.80 -16.29
CA PRO A 28 31.07 -15.92 -15.71
C PRO A 28 32.37 -16.70 -15.48
N ALA A 29 33.39 -16.40 -16.29
CA ALA A 29 34.82 -16.64 -16.03
C ALA A 29 35.24 -18.06 -15.60
N LEU A 30 35.43 -18.96 -16.58
CA LEU A 30 36.36 -20.09 -16.46
C LEU A 30 37.25 -20.17 -17.72
N SER A 31 37.99 -19.10 -17.99
CA SER A 31 39.11 -19.15 -18.93
C SER A 31 40.10 -18.01 -18.67
N SER A 32 40.82 -18.10 -17.56
CA SER A 32 42.10 -17.39 -17.41
C SER A 32 43.09 -18.24 -16.66
N LYS A 33 43.38 -19.43 -17.18
CA LYS A 33 44.66 -20.13 -17.02
C LYS A 33 44.64 -21.36 -17.89
N ILE A 34 45.35 -21.31 -19.01
CA ILE A 34 46.55 -22.11 -19.31
C ILE A 34 46.95 -21.87 -20.77
N GLY A 35 48.18 -21.42 -20.97
CA GLY A 35 49.00 -21.83 -22.12
C GLY A 35 48.78 -21.15 -23.47
N SER A 36 49.48 -20.02 -23.68
CA SER A 36 50.24 -19.70 -24.90
C SER A 36 49.68 -20.09 -26.29
N SER A 37 49.29 -19.09 -27.08
CA SER A 37 49.79 -18.97 -28.46
C SER A 37 49.77 -17.50 -28.89
N LEU A 38 50.94 -17.02 -29.26
CA LEU A 38 51.18 -15.74 -29.91
C LEU A 38 50.61 -15.84 -31.33
N PHE A 39 49.61 -15.05 -31.72
CA PHE A 39 49.44 -14.49 -33.08
C PHE A 39 48.16 -13.61 -33.11
N ASP A 40 48.33 -12.39 -33.62
CA ASP A 40 47.33 -11.43 -34.10
C ASP A 40 46.34 -10.80 -33.11
N ALA A 41 46.84 -9.76 -32.44
CA ALA A 41 46.03 -8.65 -31.94
C ALA A 41 45.46 -7.83 -33.12
N GLN A 42 44.37 -8.31 -33.72
CA GLN A 42 43.38 -7.41 -34.30
C GLN A 42 42.38 -7.08 -33.19
N THR A 43 42.24 -5.79 -32.91
CA THR A 43 41.23 -5.21 -32.03
C THR A 43 39.83 -5.57 -32.55
N ALA A 44 39.36 -6.78 -32.24
CA ALA A 44 37.94 -7.08 -32.24
C ALA A 44 37.38 -6.32 -31.04
N ILE A 45 36.89 -5.10 -31.29
CA ILE A 45 35.90 -4.47 -30.42
C ILE A 45 34.73 -5.43 -30.44
N THR A 46 34.68 -6.36 -29.49
CA THR A 46 33.52 -7.22 -29.30
C THR A 46 32.43 -6.31 -28.78
N VAL A 47 31.72 -5.65 -29.70
CA VAL A 47 30.46 -4.99 -29.40
C VAL A 47 29.63 -6.03 -28.64
N PRO A 48 29.24 -5.76 -27.39
CA PRO A 48 28.42 -6.68 -26.62
C PRO A 48 27.24 -7.12 -27.49
N LEU A 49 27.01 -8.43 -27.59
CA LEU A 49 25.93 -9.00 -28.42
C LEU A 49 24.56 -8.37 -28.12
N LYS A 50 24.40 -7.82 -26.91
CA LYS A 50 23.24 -7.03 -26.49
C LYS A 50 23.08 -5.74 -27.29
N GLU A 51 24.15 -4.99 -27.50
CA GLU A 51 24.15 -3.74 -28.26
C GLU A 51 23.80 -4.01 -29.73
N VAL A 52 24.38 -5.06 -30.33
CA VAL A 52 24.04 -5.48 -31.71
C VAL A 52 22.56 -5.85 -31.82
N MET A 53 22.01 -6.59 -30.85
CA MET A 53 20.59 -6.94 -30.84
C MET A 53 19.70 -5.68 -30.72
N HIS A 54 20.08 -4.71 -29.88
CA HIS A 54 19.36 -3.45 -29.76
C HIS A 54 19.40 -2.63 -31.05
N GLU A 55 20.56 -2.55 -31.72
CA GLU A 55 20.69 -1.86 -33.01
C GLU A 55 19.80 -2.51 -34.08
N ILE A 56 19.78 -3.84 -34.18
CA ILE A 56 18.92 -4.56 -35.14
C ILE A 56 17.43 -4.30 -34.86
N ILE A 57 17.02 -4.28 -33.59
CA ILE A 57 15.64 -3.98 -33.20
C ILE A 57 15.30 -2.52 -33.54
N ASP A 58 16.18 -1.58 -33.20
CA ASP A 58 15.97 -0.16 -33.48
C ASP A 58 15.85 0.11 -34.99
N ASP A 59 16.75 -0.45 -35.80
CA ASP A 59 16.69 -0.38 -37.27
C ASP A 59 15.38 -0.95 -37.83
N ALA A 60 14.93 -2.09 -37.28
CA ALA A 60 13.67 -2.70 -37.70
C ALA A 60 12.46 -1.81 -37.37
N LEU A 61 12.50 -1.07 -36.27
CA LEU A 61 11.43 -0.16 -35.81
C LEU A 61 11.44 1.22 -36.51
N HIS A 62 12.54 1.58 -37.18
CA HIS A 62 12.62 2.74 -38.07
C HIS A 62 12.10 2.45 -39.49
N SER A 63 11.81 1.19 -39.81
CA SER A 63 11.22 0.79 -41.08
C SER A 63 9.80 1.37 -41.25
N PRO A 64 9.34 1.70 -42.46
CA PRO A 64 7.95 2.11 -42.68
C PRO A 64 6.96 0.94 -42.58
N CYS A 65 7.41 -0.28 -42.23
CA CYS A 65 6.60 -1.48 -42.30
C CYS A 65 5.97 -1.86 -40.95
N GLU A 66 4.69 -1.53 -40.77
CA GLU A 66 3.92 -1.89 -39.56
C GLU A 66 3.88 -3.40 -39.26
N ILE A 67 3.92 -4.24 -40.29
CA ILE A 67 3.89 -5.71 -40.10
C ILE A 67 5.20 -6.20 -39.47
N LEU A 68 6.34 -5.61 -39.86
CA LEU A 68 7.63 -5.90 -39.24
C LEU A 68 7.61 -5.47 -37.77
N HIS A 69 7.09 -4.28 -37.47
CA HIS A 69 6.96 -3.80 -36.10
C HIS A 69 6.10 -4.75 -35.26
N ALA A 70 4.96 -5.18 -35.78
CA ALA A 70 4.08 -6.13 -35.08
C ALA A 70 4.78 -7.46 -34.77
N SER A 71 5.60 -7.99 -35.69
CA SER A 71 6.40 -9.21 -35.45
C SER A 71 7.46 -9.00 -34.37
N VAL A 72 8.16 -7.86 -34.38
CA VAL A 72 9.15 -7.51 -33.34
C VAL A 72 8.48 -7.34 -31.98
N TYR A 73 7.37 -6.61 -31.90
CA TYR A 73 6.64 -6.40 -30.66
C TYR A 73 6.10 -7.72 -30.09
N THR A 74 5.53 -8.59 -30.94
CA THR A 74 5.09 -9.93 -30.51
C THR A 74 6.25 -10.70 -29.89
N TRP A 75 7.38 -10.75 -30.58
CA TRP A 75 8.58 -11.45 -30.11
C TRP A 75 9.10 -10.88 -28.77
N MET A 76 9.19 -9.55 -28.64
CA MET A 76 9.66 -8.91 -27.39
C MET A 76 8.72 -9.21 -26.21
N ILE A 77 7.41 -9.24 -26.44
CA ILE A 77 6.41 -9.58 -25.41
C ILE A 77 6.56 -11.05 -25.01
N GLU A 78 6.69 -11.98 -25.97
CA GLU A 78 6.88 -13.40 -25.70
C GLU A 78 8.17 -13.69 -24.91
N LYS A 79 9.22 -12.88 -25.08
CA LYS A 79 10.48 -12.99 -24.32
C LYS A 79 10.48 -12.25 -22.99
N GLY A 80 9.40 -11.54 -22.64
CA GLY A 80 9.32 -10.75 -21.41
C GLY A 80 10.17 -9.48 -21.41
N LEU A 81 10.55 -8.97 -22.58
CA LEU A 81 11.38 -7.77 -22.76
C LEU A 81 10.56 -6.48 -22.66
N HIS A 82 9.66 -6.39 -21.67
CA HIS A 82 8.69 -5.29 -21.55
C HIS A 82 9.37 -3.92 -21.39
N GLY A 83 10.41 -3.85 -20.54
CA GLY A 83 11.16 -2.62 -20.31
C GLY A 83 11.88 -2.12 -21.57
N GLU A 84 12.47 -3.03 -22.35
CA GLU A 84 13.16 -2.70 -23.61
C GLU A 84 12.18 -2.35 -24.73
N LEU A 85 11.01 -3.01 -24.76
CA LEU A 85 9.93 -2.68 -25.70
C LEU A 85 9.45 -1.25 -25.50
N ILE A 86 9.23 -0.85 -24.25
CA ILE A 86 8.84 0.51 -23.91
C ILE A 86 10.04 1.47 -24.12
N ALA A 87 11.25 0.99 -23.83
CA ALA A 87 12.60 1.42 -24.25
C ALA A 87 12.73 2.04 -25.65
N LEU A 88 12.26 1.28 -26.63
CA LEU A 88 12.48 1.49 -28.05
C LEU A 88 11.17 1.84 -28.77
N ALA A 89 10.20 2.34 -28.02
CA ALA A 89 8.84 2.48 -28.49
C ALA A 89 8.72 3.46 -29.69
N ALA A 90 8.56 2.90 -30.89
CA ALA A 90 8.16 3.67 -32.06
C ALA A 90 6.70 4.14 -31.94
N LEU A 91 6.32 5.16 -32.71
CA LEU A 91 4.94 5.72 -32.70
C LEU A 91 3.85 4.65 -32.96
N SER A 92 4.19 3.62 -33.74
CA SER A 92 3.32 2.48 -34.05
C SER A 92 3.04 1.54 -32.87
N LEU A 93 3.84 1.58 -31.79
CA LEU A 93 3.66 0.69 -30.63
C LEU A 93 2.30 0.92 -29.96
N LYS A 94 1.86 2.18 -29.86
CA LYS A 94 0.56 2.52 -29.27
C LYS A 94 -0.59 1.77 -29.97
N ASP A 95 -0.66 1.88 -31.29
CA ASP A 95 -1.74 1.29 -32.07
C ASP A 95 -1.69 -0.23 -32.05
N TYR A 96 -0.49 -0.80 -31.97
CA TYR A 96 -0.30 -2.23 -31.77
C TYR A 96 -0.84 -2.69 -30.41
N LEU A 97 -0.47 -2.05 -29.30
CA LEU A 97 -0.90 -2.41 -27.94
C LEU A 97 -2.41 -2.28 -27.74
N ILE A 98 -3.04 -1.28 -28.37
CA ILE A 98 -4.51 -1.13 -28.39
C ILE A 98 -5.14 -2.30 -29.13
N ARG A 99 -4.59 -2.69 -30.29
CA ARG A 99 -5.12 -3.77 -31.13
C ARG A 99 -4.98 -5.15 -30.49
N THR A 100 -3.89 -5.39 -29.78
CA THR A 100 -3.64 -6.65 -29.06
C THR A 100 -4.26 -6.69 -27.66
N ASN A 101 -4.90 -5.60 -27.24
CA ASN A 101 -5.53 -5.46 -25.93
C ASN A 101 -4.57 -5.80 -24.78
N ALA A 102 -3.41 -5.12 -24.77
CA ALA A 102 -2.37 -5.28 -23.74
C ALA A 102 -2.28 -4.05 -22.82
N PRO A 103 -3.29 -3.82 -21.95
CA PRO A 103 -3.36 -2.63 -21.10
C PRO A 103 -2.17 -2.51 -20.12
N GLU A 104 -1.60 -3.63 -19.67
CA GLU A 104 -0.46 -3.68 -18.74
C GLU A 104 0.82 -3.07 -19.31
N LEU A 105 1.00 -3.13 -20.63
CA LEU A 105 2.11 -2.50 -21.35
C LEU A 105 1.74 -1.09 -21.81
N LEU A 106 0.45 -0.88 -22.13
CA LEU A 106 -0.04 0.39 -22.66
C LEU A 106 0.08 1.54 -21.63
N TRP A 107 -0.24 1.30 -20.35
CA TRP A 107 -0.07 2.34 -19.33
C TRP A 107 1.40 2.73 -19.13
N GLN A 108 2.31 1.75 -19.20
CA GLN A 108 3.75 2.00 -19.07
C GLN A 108 4.30 2.81 -20.24
N PHE A 109 3.81 2.54 -21.46
CA PHE A 109 4.10 3.36 -22.63
C PHE A 109 3.63 4.80 -22.45
N TYR A 110 2.41 5.02 -21.96
CA TYR A 110 1.88 6.36 -21.72
C TYR A 110 2.67 7.11 -20.64
N GLU A 111 3.03 6.43 -19.55
CA GLU A 111 3.84 7.01 -18.48
C GLU A 111 5.21 7.46 -18.99
N ARG A 112 5.88 6.60 -19.77
CA ARG A 112 7.18 6.91 -20.38
C ARG A 112 7.12 8.14 -21.30
N ASN A 113 6.03 8.27 -22.05
CA ASN A 113 5.80 9.38 -22.96
C ASN A 113 5.21 10.63 -22.29
N LYS A 114 5.26 10.72 -20.95
CA LYS A 114 4.75 11.83 -20.13
C LYS A 114 3.25 12.08 -20.26
N ASN A 115 2.49 11.13 -20.82
CA ASN A 115 1.05 11.19 -20.87
C ASN A 115 0.45 10.50 -19.64
N HIS A 116 0.64 11.11 -18.48
CA HIS A 116 0.30 10.51 -17.21
C HIS A 116 -1.21 10.38 -16.96
N ALA A 117 -2.02 11.27 -17.56
CA ALA A 117 -3.47 11.22 -17.42
C ALA A 117 -4.06 9.97 -18.09
N ASP A 118 -3.59 9.60 -19.29
CA ASP A 118 -4.08 8.39 -19.97
C ASP A 118 -3.52 7.12 -19.33
N ALA A 119 -2.29 7.14 -18.80
CA ALA A 119 -1.77 6.05 -17.98
C ALA A 119 -2.64 5.79 -16.74
N ALA A 120 -3.02 6.85 -16.02
CA ALA A 120 -3.87 6.74 -14.83
C ALA A 120 -5.26 6.17 -15.14
N LYS A 121 -5.88 6.53 -16.27
CA LYS A 121 -7.17 5.95 -16.69
C LYS A 121 -7.08 4.45 -16.96
N ILE A 122 -5.99 3.99 -17.57
CA ILE A 122 -5.79 2.56 -17.84
C ILE A 122 -5.57 1.80 -16.53
N LEU A 123 -4.76 2.35 -15.63
CA LEU A 123 -4.52 1.78 -14.30
C LEU A 123 -5.82 1.68 -13.47
N GLU A 124 -6.66 2.71 -13.53
CA GLU A 124 -7.98 2.69 -12.89
C GLU A 124 -8.87 1.60 -13.49
N ALA A 125 -8.95 1.50 -14.82
CA ALA A 125 -9.74 0.46 -15.49
C ALA A 125 -9.23 -0.96 -15.18
N LEU A 126 -7.91 -1.14 -15.06
CA LEU A 126 -7.29 -2.40 -14.64
C LEU A 126 -7.68 -2.76 -13.21
N ALA A 127 -7.60 -1.80 -12.28
CA ALA A 127 -7.95 -2.02 -10.87
C ALA A 127 -9.45 -2.25 -10.64
N SER A 128 -10.31 -1.67 -11.48
CA SER A 128 -11.77 -1.78 -11.43
C SER A 128 -12.32 -3.01 -12.15
N LYS A 129 -11.49 -3.78 -12.89
CA LYS A 129 -11.94 -4.98 -13.61
C LYS A 129 -12.35 -6.08 -12.64
N ASP A 130 -13.58 -6.56 -12.71
CA ASP A 130 -14.02 -7.70 -11.90
C ASP A 130 -13.36 -9.01 -12.37
N GLY A 131 -12.95 -9.84 -11.42
CA GLY A 131 -12.41 -11.17 -11.68
C GLY A 131 -11.39 -11.64 -10.65
N PRO A 132 -11.20 -12.96 -10.53
CA PRO A 132 -10.25 -13.56 -9.59
C PRO A 132 -8.78 -13.47 -10.06
N ASP A 133 -8.55 -13.07 -11.32
CA ASP A 133 -7.22 -13.06 -11.96
C ASP A 133 -6.26 -12.06 -11.32
N MET A 134 -6.78 -11.05 -10.61
CA MET A 134 -6.00 -9.98 -10.01
C MET A 134 -6.25 -9.89 -8.51
N PRO A 135 -5.23 -10.15 -7.66
CA PRO A 135 -5.37 -10.02 -6.22
C PRO A 135 -5.60 -8.57 -5.82
N LEU A 136 -6.24 -8.37 -4.67
CA LEU A 136 -6.56 -7.04 -4.15
C LEU A 136 -5.30 -6.17 -3.95
N SER A 137 -4.18 -6.77 -3.55
CA SER A 137 -2.91 -6.06 -3.37
C SER A 137 -2.43 -5.39 -4.67
N GLN A 138 -2.59 -6.06 -5.80
CA GLN A 138 -2.24 -5.53 -7.11
C GLN A 138 -3.20 -4.42 -7.55
N ARG A 139 -4.50 -4.52 -7.21
CA ARG A 139 -5.46 -3.43 -7.45
C ARG A 139 -5.09 -2.17 -6.67
N VAL A 140 -4.71 -2.31 -5.40
CA VAL A 140 -4.21 -1.20 -4.56
C VAL A 140 -2.96 -0.58 -5.18
N GLU A 141 -2.03 -1.40 -5.70
CA GLU A 141 -0.81 -0.92 -6.36
C GLU A 141 -1.14 -0.10 -7.63
N TYR A 142 -2.04 -0.60 -8.49
CA TYR A 142 -2.46 0.12 -9.69
C TYR A 142 -3.14 1.44 -9.36
N LEU A 143 -4.04 1.48 -8.38
CA LEU A 143 -4.68 2.72 -7.96
C LEU A 143 -3.66 3.71 -7.37
N ALA A 144 -2.75 3.24 -6.51
CA ALA A 144 -1.69 4.08 -5.95
C ALA A 144 -0.76 4.63 -7.03
N ARG A 145 -0.43 3.82 -8.04
CA ARG A 145 0.34 4.24 -9.21
C ARG A 145 -0.41 5.28 -10.03
N ALA A 146 -1.72 5.10 -10.23
CA ALA A 146 -2.57 6.06 -10.94
C ALA A 146 -2.57 7.43 -10.26
N VAL A 147 -2.65 7.48 -8.92
CA VAL A 147 -2.53 8.72 -8.14
C VAL A 147 -1.16 9.39 -8.37
N VAL A 148 -0.06 8.62 -8.35
CA VAL A 148 1.28 9.15 -8.63
C VAL A 148 1.38 9.72 -10.05
N CYS A 149 0.84 9.01 -11.05
CA CYS A 149 0.78 9.52 -12.42
C CYS A 149 0.01 10.86 -12.46
N MET A 150 -1.14 10.95 -11.82
CA MET A 150 -1.98 12.17 -11.82
C MET A 150 -1.33 13.37 -11.10
N ARG A 151 -0.49 13.12 -10.10
CA ARG A 151 0.24 14.18 -9.37
C ARG A 151 1.47 14.72 -10.11
N SER A 152 1.86 14.11 -11.23
CA SER A 152 2.99 14.61 -12.03
C SER A 152 2.70 15.97 -12.68
N ASP A 153 3.76 16.77 -12.87
CA ASP A 153 3.79 18.22 -13.22
C ASP A 153 2.92 18.69 -14.40
N GLN A 154 2.30 17.80 -15.17
CA GLN A 154 1.45 18.17 -16.32
C GLN A 154 -0.01 17.74 -16.19
N ALA A 155 -0.31 16.75 -15.33
CA ALA A 155 -1.66 16.20 -15.19
C ALA A 155 -2.51 16.94 -14.15
N GLY A 156 -1.91 17.60 -13.15
CA GLY A 156 -2.67 18.25 -12.06
C GLY A 156 -3.36 19.58 -12.38
N TYR A 157 -3.03 20.25 -13.49
CA TYR A 157 -3.45 21.65 -13.73
C TYR A 157 -4.86 21.83 -14.29
N ALA A 158 -5.48 20.78 -14.85
CA ALA A 158 -6.82 20.87 -15.42
C ALA A 158 -7.89 20.53 -14.36
N PRO A 159 -8.96 21.34 -14.20
CA PRO A 159 -10.01 21.08 -13.20
C PRO A 159 -10.62 19.67 -13.28
N ARG A 160 -10.80 19.13 -14.50
CA ARG A 160 -11.34 17.77 -14.70
C ARG A 160 -10.38 16.67 -14.20
N LEU A 161 -9.07 16.91 -14.33
CA LEU A 161 -8.04 16.00 -13.84
C LEU A 161 -7.95 16.05 -12.30
N GLY A 162 -8.25 17.20 -11.68
CA GLY A 162 -8.39 17.31 -10.23
C GLY A 162 -9.56 16.50 -9.65
N VAL A 163 -10.71 16.48 -10.32
CA VAL A 163 -11.85 15.61 -9.92
C VAL A 163 -11.46 14.14 -10.00
N PHE A 164 -10.86 13.73 -11.12
CA PHE A 164 -10.41 12.34 -11.30
C PHE A 164 -9.32 11.94 -10.29
N LEU A 165 -8.39 12.84 -9.95
CA LEU A 165 -7.39 12.60 -8.91
C LEU A 165 -8.05 12.32 -7.56
N ARG A 166 -9.05 13.12 -7.17
CA ARG A 166 -9.78 12.91 -5.92
C ARG A 166 -10.52 11.57 -5.91
N GLU A 167 -11.20 11.23 -7.01
CA GLU A 167 -11.86 9.92 -7.16
C GLU A 167 -10.87 8.75 -7.01
N LEU A 168 -9.64 8.89 -7.53
CA LEU A 168 -8.59 7.90 -7.35
C LEU A 168 -8.09 7.83 -5.90
N GLU A 169 -7.91 8.97 -5.24
CA GLU A 169 -7.52 9.03 -3.83
C GLU A 169 -8.55 8.32 -2.94
N ASP A 170 -9.84 8.63 -3.14
CA ASP A 170 -10.95 7.99 -2.43
C ASP A 170 -10.96 6.47 -2.69
N LYS A 171 -10.76 6.03 -3.95
CA LYS A 171 -10.67 4.61 -4.31
C LYS A 171 -9.47 3.91 -3.65
N VAL A 172 -8.31 4.56 -3.59
CA VAL A 172 -7.12 4.00 -2.91
C VAL A 172 -7.41 3.79 -1.43
N GLU A 173 -8.07 4.75 -0.76
CA GLU A 173 -8.42 4.64 0.65
C GLU A 173 -9.36 3.45 0.90
N VAL A 174 -10.45 3.33 0.12
CA VAL A 174 -11.39 2.21 0.22
C VAL A 174 -10.69 0.87 -0.06
N ALA A 175 -9.84 0.80 -1.09
CA ALA A 175 -9.12 -0.42 -1.43
C ALA A 175 -8.13 -0.85 -0.33
N ARG A 176 -7.50 0.10 0.35
CA ARG A 176 -6.63 -0.19 1.52
C ARG A 176 -7.42 -0.72 2.70
N ILE A 177 -8.59 -0.15 2.99
CA ILE A 177 -9.49 -0.65 4.03
C ILE A 177 -9.96 -2.08 3.69
N GLN A 178 -10.33 -2.33 2.44
CA GLN A 178 -10.66 -3.67 1.97
C GLN A 178 -9.50 -4.65 2.17
N GLN A 179 -8.26 -4.21 1.88
CA GLN A 179 -7.05 -5.03 2.09
C GLN A 179 -6.79 -5.29 3.57
N GLN A 180 -7.04 -4.30 4.44
CA GLN A 180 -6.95 -4.46 5.89
C GLN A 180 -7.97 -5.50 6.40
N ILE A 181 -9.22 -5.44 5.93
CA ILE A 181 -10.26 -6.44 6.25
C ILE A 181 -9.79 -7.84 5.84
N LEU A 182 -9.33 -8.00 4.59
CA LEU A 182 -8.82 -9.28 4.09
C LEU A 182 -7.67 -9.81 4.95
N ASN A 183 -6.70 -8.96 5.30
CA ASN A 183 -5.56 -9.33 6.12
C ASN A 183 -5.99 -9.76 7.52
N THR A 184 -6.91 -9.01 8.15
CA THR A 184 -7.42 -9.34 9.49
C THR A 184 -8.14 -10.69 9.49
N ILE A 185 -9.00 -10.94 8.49
CA ILE A 185 -9.69 -12.23 8.33
C ILE A 185 -8.68 -13.37 8.13
N CYS A 186 -7.63 -13.15 7.34
CA CYS A 186 -6.59 -14.16 7.12
C CYS A 186 -5.81 -14.48 8.41
N ASN A 187 -5.43 -13.45 9.16
CA ASN A 187 -4.67 -13.59 10.41
C ASN A 187 -5.52 -14.26 11.51
N GLN A 188 -6.82 -13.97 11.54
CA GLN A 188 -7.77 -14.47 12.53
C GLN A 188 -8.62 -15.64 12.02
N GLN A 189 -8.20 -16.31 10.94
CA GLN A 189 -8.99 -17.35 10.27
C GLN A 189 -9.43 -18.52 11.17
N HIS A 190 -8.75 -18.73 12.30
CA HIS A 190 -9.08 -19.77 13.27
C HIS A 190 -10.30 -19.42 14.15
N LEU A 191 -10.71 -18.15 14.20
CA LEU A 191 -11.85 -17.66 14.97
C LEU A 191 -13.18 -17.76 14.20
N TYR A 192 -13.11 -18.01 12.89
CA TYR A 192 -14.24 -17.95 11.98
C TYR A 192 -14.51 -19.30 11.32
N ASP A 193 -15.73 -19.47 10.83
CA ASP A 193 -16.10 -20.66 10.04
C ASP A 193 -15.26 -20.73 8.74
N PRO A 194 -14.69 -21.90 8.38
CA PRO A 194 -13.84 -22.04 7.20
C PRO A 194 -14.52 -21.65 5.87
N MET A 195 -15.82 -21.87 5.72
CA MET A 195 -16.54 -21.46 4.50
C MET A 195 -16.68 -19.95 4.43
N THR A 196 -17.00 -19.31 5.56
CA THR A 196 -17.05 -17.84 5.66
C THR A 196 -15.70 -17.21 5.29
N VAL A 197 -14.59 -17.76 5.80
CA VAL A 197 -13.23 -17.29 5.47
C VAL A 197 -12.94 -17.47 3.98
N ARG A 198 -13.31 -18.63 3.41
CA ARG A 198 -13.07 -18.91 1.99
C ARG A 198 -13.84 -17.95 1.09
N ASP A 199 -15.12 -17.76 1.37
CA ASP A 199 -16.00 -16.90 0.58
C ASP A 199 -15.59 -15.42 0.73
N ALA A 200 -15.19 -15.00 1.93
CA ALA A 200 -14.62 -13.67 2.15
C ALA A 200 -13.34 -13.45 1.33
N LYS A 201 -12.39 -14.39 1.36
CA LYS A 201 -11.15 -14.31 0.57
C LYS A 201 -11.44 -14.21 -0.93
N LEU A 202 -12.39 -14.99 -1.45
CA LEU A 202 -12.74 -14.96 -2.86
C LEU A 202 -13.38 -13.63 -3.26
N ARG A 203 -14.39 -13.16 -2.52
CA ARG A 203 -15.11 -11.91 -2.83
C ARG A 203 -14.23 -10.66 -2.65
N LEU A 204 -13.43 -10.61 -1.58
CA LEU A 204 -12.55 -9.46 -1.33
C LEU A 204 -11.43 -9.33 -2.36
N ASN A 205 -11.06 -10.39 -3.08
CA ASN A 205 -10.09 -10.33 -4.17
C ASN A 205 -10.73 -10.10 -5.55
N SER A 206 -12.01 -10.45 -5.72
CA SER A 206 -12.64 -10.43 -7.05
C SER A 206 -12.96 -9.04 -7.58
N SER A 207 -13.20 -8.06 -6.71
CA SER A 207 -13.65 -6.72 -7.09
C SER A 207 -13.40 -5.71 -5.98
N LEU A 208 -13.42 -4.42 -6.32
CA LEU A 208 -13.47 -3.34 -5.32
C LEU A 208 -14.89 -3.21 -4.78
N ILE A 209 -15.05 -3.35 -3.47
CA ILE A 209 -16.35 -3.37 -2.81
C ILE A 209 -16.63 -1.97 -2.22
N PRO A 210 -17.85 -1.43 -2.39
CA PRO A 210 -18.23 -0.17 -1.77
C PRO A 210 -18.05 -0.18 -0.25
N ILE A 211 -17.63 0.96 0.31
CA ILE A 211 -17.31 1.10 1.74
C ILE A 211 -18.47 0.70 2.66
N THR A 212 -19.71 1.00 2.28
CA THR A 212 -20.92 0.62 3.04
C THR A 212 -21.09 -0.90 3.11
N GLN A 213 -20.85 -1.60 2.00
CA GLN A 213 -20.92 -3.07 1.97
C GLN A 213 -19.76 -3.69 2.76
N LEU A 214 -18.57 -3.09 2.74
CA LEU A 214 -17.46 -3.52 3.60
C LEU A 214 -17.83 -3.44 5.08
N TYR A 215 -18.59 -2.41 5.47
CA TYR A 215 -19.09 -2.28 6.84
C TYR A 215 -20.12 -3.37 7.18
N GLU A 216 -21.18 -3.44 6.38
CA GLU A 216 -22.36 -4.27 6.67
C GLU A 216 -22.08 -5.78 6.54
N GLU A 217 -21.28 -6.19 5.56
CA GLU A 217 -21.05 -7.61 5.27
C GLU A 217 -19.83 -8.20 5.99
N TYR A 218 -18.87 -7.37 6.38
CA TYR A 218 -17.60 -7.84 6.95
C TYR A 218 -17.28 -7.21 8.30
N ALA A 219 -17.15 -5.88 8.38
CA ALA A 219 -16.65 -5.24 9.60
C ALA A 219 -17.61 -5.41 10.79
N GLU A 220 -18.92 -5.25 10.57
CA GLU A 220 -19.96 -5.44 11.58
C GLU A 220 -20.11 -6.90 12.01
N PRO A 221 -20.38 -7.87 11.10
CA PRO A 221 -20.65 -9.25 11.50
C PRO A 221 -19.43 -9.97 12.11
N LEU A 222 -18.22 -9.64 11.64
CA LEU A 222 -16.98 -10.25 12.11
C LEU A 222 -16.32 -9.48 13.26
N GLN A 223 -16.97 -8.40 13.73
CA GLN A 223 -16.50 -7.56 14.84
C GLN A 223 -15.08 -7.02 14.65
N LEU A 224 -14.76 -6.56 13.43
CA LEU A 224 -13.45 -6.02 13.07
C LEU A 224 -13.34 -4.56 13.49
N TRP A 225 -13.18 -4.30 14.79
CA TRP A 225 -13.29 -2.95 15.36
C TRP A 225 -12.33 -1.91 14.77
N GLU A 226 -11.09 -2.29 14.50
CA GLU A 226 -10.12 -1.40 13.83
C GLU A 226 -10.52 -1.10 12.38
N CYS A 227 -11.09 -2.07 11.67
CA CYS A 227 -11.61 -1.85 10.31
C CYS A 227 -12.86 -0.96 10.34
N LYS A 228 -13.73 -1.09 11.35
CA LYS A 228 -14.86 -0.17 11.55
C LYS A 228 -14.38 1.26 11.77
N LEU A 229 -13.33 1.44 12.58
CA LEU A 229 -12.74 2.76 12.81
C LEU A 229 -12.17 3.36 11.51
N ALA A 230 -11.45 2.57 10.73
CA ALA A 230 -10.93 2.99 9.42
C ALA A 230 -12.06 3.38 8.43
N ILE A 231 -13.16 2.61 8.40
CA ILE A 231 -14.34 2.91 7.59
C ILE A 231 -15.00 4.24 8.03
N ILE A 232 -15.14 4.47 9.34
CA ILE A 232 -15.71 5.73 9.86
C ILE A 232 -14.82 6.92 9.49
N HIS A 233 -13.50 6.76 9.61
CA HIS A 233 -12.54 7.78 9.22
C HIS A 233 -12.69 8.14 7.73
N CYS A 234 -12.69 7.14 6.84
CA CYS A 234 -12.83 7.33 5.41
C CYS A 234 -14.20 7.93 5.01
N SER A 235 -15.28 7.54 5.68
CA SER A 235 -16.63 8.06 5.39
C SER A 235 -16.93 9.43 6.01
N GLY A 236 -16.09 9.93 6.93
CA GLY A 236 -16.33 11.17 7.66
C GLY A 236 -17.55 11.11 8.58
N HIS A 237 -17.96 9.92 9.02
CA HIS A 237 -19.13 9.74 9.89
C HIS A 237 -18.84 10.25 11.31
N GLN A 238 -19.71 11.10 11.86
CA GLN A 238 -19.48 11.81 13.13
C GLN A 238 -20.50 11.42 14.22
N ASP A 239 -20.63 10.12 14.49
CA ASP A 239 -21.42 9.63 15.63
C ASP A 239 -20.50 9.32 16.81
N ALA A 240 -20.51 10.19 17.81
CA ALA A 240 -19.68 10.05 19.01
C ALA A 240 -20.00 8.78 19.80
N MET A 241 -21.27 8.35 19.87
CA MET A 241 -21.64 7.14 20.61
C MET A 241 -21.13 5.89 19.91
N LEU A 242 -21.26 5.83 18.58
CA LEU A 242 -20.73 4.74 17.77
C LEU A 242 -19.21 4.64 17.93
N ILE A 243 -18.50 5.77 17.81
CA ILE A 243 -17.03 5.81 17.88
C ILE A 243 -16.54 5.41 19.27
N GLN A 244 -17.16 5.93 20.34
CA GLN A 244 -16.84 5.50 21.71
C GLN A 244 -17.14 4.01 21.91
N GLY A 245 -18.22 3.50 21.32
CA GLY A 245 -18.53 2.06 21.31
C GLY A 245 -17.44 1.22 20.65
N ILE A 246 -16.94 1.65 19.49
CA ILE A 246 -15.83 0.98 18.78
C ILE A 246 -14.57 0.99 19.64
N TRP A 247 -14.17 2.15 20.18
CA TRP A 247 -13.00 2.27 21.05
C TRP A 247 -13.11 1.42 22.31
N THR A 248 -14.30 1.35 22.92
CA THR A 248 -14.54 0.49 24.08
C THR A 248 -14.22 -0.97 23.74
N ASN A 249 -14.71 -1.46 22.59
CA ASN A 249 -14.46 -2.82 22.15
C ASN A 249 -12.99 -3.06 21.75
N ILE A 250 -12.32 -2.09 21.12
CA ILE A 250 -10.86 -2.17 20.84
C ILE A 250 -10.09 -2.35 22.15
N ILE A 251 -10.37 -1.50 23.14
CA ILE A 251 -9.69 -1.53 24.44
C ILE A 251 -9.95 -2.86 25.17
N GLU A 252 -11.19 -3.34 25.16
CA GLU A 252 -11.57 -4.60 25.81
C GLU A 252 -10.92 -5.82 25.14
N ASN A 253 -10.91 -5.87 23.80
CA ASN A 253 -10.26 -6.94 23.06
C ASN A 253 -8.74 -6.95 23.28
N GLU A 254 -8.09 -5.79 23.26
CA GLU A 254 -6.64 -5.70 23.48
C GLU A 254 -6.27 -6.21 24.88
N LEU A 255 -7.02 -5.82 25.92
CA LEU A 255 -6.80 -6.30 27.29
C LEU A 255 -7.09 -7.79 27.47
N LYS A 256 -8.09 -8.33 26.77
CA LYS A 256 -8.43 -9.75 26.81
C LYS A 256 -7.34 -10.59 26.14
N ASN A 257 -6.76 -10.09 25.05
CA ASN A 257 -5.74 -10.78 24.27
C ASN A 257 -4.32 -10.56 24.80
N ALA A 258 -4.10 -9.55 25.65
CA ALA A 258 -2.80 -9.26 26.25
C ALA A 258 -2.32 -10.42 27.14
N THR A 259 -1.42 -11.23 26.60
CA THR A 259 -0.69 -12.29 27.33
C THR A 259 0.49 -11.68 28.09
N ALA A 260 0.20 -10.87 29.10
CA ALA A 260 1.22 -10.28 29.96
C ALA A 260 1.05 -10.70 31.43
N PRO A 261 2.17 -10.93 32.16
CA PRO A 261 2.14 -11.48 33.50
C PRO A 261 1.67 -10.46 34.55
N SER A 262 2.00 -9.18 34.38
CA SER A 262 1.61 -8.11 35.30
C SER A 262 0.49 -7.24 34.74
N ALA A 263 -0.26 -6.60 35.63
CA ALA A 263 -1.30 -5.64 35.25
C ALA A 263 -0.72 -4.37 34.61
N GLU A 264 0.50 -4.00 34.97
CA GLU A 264 1.22 -2.87 34.41
C GLU A 264 1.61 -3.13 32.95
N ASP A 265 2.18 -4.30 32.66
CA ASP A 265 2.52 -4.70 31.29
C ASP A 265 1.29 -4.71 30.37
N LYS A 266 0.12 -5.14 30.87
CA LYS A 266 -1.14 -5.09 30.11
C LYS A 266 -1.53 -3.66 29.73
N LEU A 267 -1.35 -2.69 30.62
CA LEU A 267 -1.62 -1.29 30.33
C LEU A 267 -0.60 -0.70 29.36
N VAL A 268 0.66 -1.12 29.43
CA VAL A 268 1.70 -0.73 28.46
C VAL A 268 1.36 -1.24 27.06
N ILE A 269 0.92 -2.49 26.93
CA ILE A 269 0.43 -3.07 25.66
C ILE A 269 -0.76 -2.27 25.14
N LEU A 270 -1.76 -2.02 25.99
CA LEU A 270 -2.93 -1.23 25.62
C LEU A 270 -2.55 0.19 25.17
N MET A 271 -1.65 0.86 25.89
CA MET A 271 -1.19 2.20 25.51
C MET A 271 -0.43 2.17 24.18
N SER A 272 0.33 1.10 23.91
CA SER A 272 1.00 0.91 22.63
C SER A 272 -0.01 0.77 21.48
N LYS A 273 -1.13 0.07 21.71
CA LYS A 273 -2.24 -0.02 20.76
C LYS A 273 -2.91 1.33 20.50
N ILE A 274 -3.17 2.11 21.56
CA ILE A 274 -3.73 3.46 21.44
C ILE A 274 -2.76 4.37 20.68
N LYS A 275 -1.46 4.28 20.92
CA LYS A 275 -0.45 5.04 20.19
C LYS A 275 -0.43 4.69 18.70
N LEU A 276 -0.45 3.40 18.38
CA LEU A 276 -0.47 2.93 16.99
C LEU A 276 -1.65 3.55 16.22
N LEU A 277 -2.85 3.48 16.80
CA LEU A 277 -4.04 4.07 16.18
C LEU A 277 -4.04 5.60 16.24
N GLY A 278 -3.47 6.20 17.29
CA GLY A 278 -3.33 7.64 17.42
C GLY A 278 -2.40 8.26 16.38
N GLN A 279 -1.37 7.56 15.93
CA GLN A 279 -0.52 8.02 14.82
C GLN A 279 -1.31 8.21 13.52
N GLU A 280 -2.37 7.42 13.31
CA GLU A 280 -3.23 7.50 12.14
C GLU A 280 -4.37 8.51 12.33
N TYR A 281 -5.02 8.53 13.50
CA TYR A 281 -6.27 9.27 13.72
C TYR A 281 -6.17 10.54 14.57
N SER A 282 -5.01 10.88 15.14
CA SER A 282 -4.86 12.07 16.01
C SER A 282 -5.23 13.39 15.34
N GLY A 283 -5.04 13.50 14.02
CA GLY A 283 -5.47 14.67 13.24
C GLY A 283 -7.00 14.78 13.03
N THR A 284 -7.76 13.77 13.45
CA THR A 284 -9.19 13.64 13.19
C THR A 284 -9.93 13.49 14.54
N PRO A 285 -10.33 14.60 15.20
CA PRO A 285 -10.80 14.59 16.60
C PRO A 285 -12.02 13.71 16.85
N HIS A 286 -12.85 13.52 15.83
CA HIS A 286 -14.03 12.66 15.89
C HIS A 286 -13.64 11.18 15.91
N CYS A 287 -12.59 10.76 15.19
CA CYS A 287 -12.11 9.38 15.20
C CYS A 287 -11.18 9.08 16.39
N PHE A 288 -10.53 10.09 16.97
CA PHE A 288 -9.64 9.95 18.12
C PHE A 288 -10.11 10.81 19.32
N PRO A 289 -11.13 10.36 20.07
CA PRO A 289 -11.70 11.14 21.17
C PRO A 289 -10.79 11.11 22.40
N ILE A 290 -9.85 12.05 22.47
CA ILE A 290 -8.78 12.12 23.50
C ILE A 290 -9.35 12.05 24.92
N GLU A 291 -10.36 12.87 25.25
CA GLU A 291 -10.97 12.90 26.60
C GLU A 291 -11.51 11.52 27.00
N PHE A 292 -12.22 10.86 26.09
CA PHE A 292 -12.76 9.52 26.32
C PHE A 292 -11.65 8.50 26.53
N LEU A 293 -10.64 8.48 25.65
CA LEU A 293 -9.54 7.53 25.71
C LEU A 293 -8.71 7.70 26.98
N LEU A 294 -8.38 8.94 27.33
CA LEU A 294 -7.67 9.28 28.57
C LEU A 294 -8.44 8.77 29.79
N LYS A 295 -9.74 9.07 29.87
CA LYS A 295 -10.61 8.60 30.95
C LYS A 295 -10.66 7.07 31.02
N GLN A 296 -10.78 6.37 29.89
CA GLN A 296 -10.82 4.91 29.86
C GLN A 296 -9.51 4.28 30.34
N MET A 297 -8.37 4.91 30.02
CA MET A 297 -7.05 4.49 30.49
C MET A 297 -6.88 4.73 31.99
N GLU A 298 -7.22 5.92 32.48
CA GLU A 298 -7.13 6.28 33.90
C GLU A 298 -7.99 5.39 34.80
N VAL A 299 -9.26 5.16 34.41
CA VAL A 299 -10.16 4.27 35.15
C VAL A 299 -9.57 2.86 35.26
N ARG A 300 -8.87 2.38 34.23
CA ARG A 300 -8.23 1.05 34.25
C ARG A 300 -6.95 1.04 35.08
N ALA A 301 -6.10 2.06 34.98
CA ALA A 301 -4.93 2.21 35.86
C ALA A 301 -5.34 2.22 37.34
N CYS A 302 -6.40 2.97 37.68
CA CYS A 302 -6.97 3.00 39.02
C CYS A 302 -7.50 1.62 39.47
N ARG A 303 -8.28 0.92 38.64
CA ARG A 303 -8.81 -0.41 38.95
C ARG A 303 -7.70 -1.45 39.17
N LEU A 304 -6.61 -1.33 38.41
CA LEU A 304 -5.45 -2.23 38.48
C LEU A 304 -4.41 -1.78 39.53
N ARG A 305 -4.59 -0.60 40.13
CA ARG A 305 -3.66 0.03 41.09
C ARG A 305 -2.23 0.21 40.53
N VAL A 306 -2.14 0.62 39.27
CA VAL A 306 -0.87 0.87 38.55
C VAL A 306 -0.65 2.39 38.43
N SER A 307 0.62 2.82 38.31
CA SER A 307 0.96 4.22 38.02
C SER A 307 0.38 4.67 36.66
N ASN A 308 0.02 5.95 36.57
CA ASN A 308 -0.46 6.58 35.34
C ASN A 308 0.64 7.28 34.52
N ASP A 309 1.91 7.21 34.96
CA ASP A 309 3.04 7.85 34.26
C ASP A 309 3.13 7.46 32.79
N HIS A 310 2.88 6.18 32.47
CA HIS A 310 2.88 5.65 31.11
C HIS A 310 1.74 6.20 30.24
N ILE A 311 0.59 6.53 30.85
CA ILE A 311 -0.57 7.10 30.17
C ILE A 311 -0.25 8.55 29.79
N ILE A 312 0.17 9.36 30.76
CA ILE A 312 0.52 10.77 30.56
C ILE A 312 1.61 10.90 29.49
N LYS A 313 2.73 10.18 29.68
CA LYS A 313 3.83 10.17 28.70
C LYS A 313 3.34 9.74 27.32
N GLY A 314 2.43 8.77 27.26
CA GLY A 314 1.93 8.27 26.00
C GLY A 314 1.05 9.26 25.22
N PHE A 315 0.23 10.06 25.90
CA PHE A 315 -0.56 11.12 25.24
C PHE A 315 0.31 12.33 24.86
N LEU A 316 1.32 12.68 25.67
CA LEU A 316 2.33 13.69 25.28
C LEU A 316 3.07 13.30 23.99
N GLU A 317 3.46 12.02 23.86
CA GLU A 317 4.08 11.50 22.64
C GLU A 317 3.15 11.51 21.41
N LEU A 318 1.83 11.52 21.63
CA LEU A 318 0.82 11.68 20.57
C LEU A 318 0.55 13.14 20.20
N GLY A 319 1.29 14.09 20.79
CA GLY A 319 1.18 15.52 20.50
C GLY A 319 0.11 16.25 21.29
N VAL A 320 -0.52 15.61 22.28
CA VAL A 320 -1.41 16.31 23.22
C VAL A 320 -0.55 17.18 24.13
N SER A 321 -0.87 18.47 24.23
CA SER A 321 -0.08 19.40 25.03
C SER A 321 -0.25 19.13 26.53
N LEU A 322 0.73 19.55 27.34
CA LEU A 322 0.62 19.44 28.80
C LEU A 322 -0.55 20.26 29.34
N GLU A 323 -0.82 21.44 28.75
CA GLU A 323 -1.94 22.31 29.12
C GLU A 323 -3.28 21.60 28.88
N GLU A 324 -3.48 21.02 27.69
CA GLU A 324 -4.69 20.24 27.38
C GLU A 324 -4.85 19.04 28.30
N LEU A 325 -3.77 18.32 28.63
CA LEU A 325 -3.84 17.22 29.57
C LEU A 325 -4.29 17.69 30.96
N LEU A 326 -3.72 18.78 31.47
CA LEU A 326 -4.11 19.34 32.77
C LEU A 326 -5.58 19.72 32.78
N ASP A 327 -6.08 20.40 31.74
CA ASP A 327 -7.50 20.74 31.61
C ASP A 327 -8.39 19.48 31.61
N LEU A 328 -7.99 18.44 30.88
CA LEU A 328 -8.71 17.17 30.83
C LEU A 328 -8.73 16.46 32.20
N TYR A 329 -7.61 16.48 32.94
CA TYR A 329 -7.54 15.94 34.29
C TYR A 329 -8.35 16.76 35.28
N ASP A 330 -8.36 18.09 35.18
CA ASP A 330 -9.15 18.96 36.05
C ASP A 330 -10.65 18.72 35.83
N ASN A 331 -11.09 18.60 34.58
CA ASN A 331 -12.46 18.24 34.22
C ASN A 331 -12.83 16.83 34.73
N ALA A 332 -11.90 15.87 34.65
CA ALA A 332 -12.10 14.53 35.18
C ALA A 332 -12.16 14.51 36.72
N CYS A 333 -11.34 15.30 37.41
CA CYS A 333 -11.32 15.43 38.87
C CYS A 333 -12.59 16.11 39.41
N GLN A 334 -13.15 17.09 38.69
CA GLN A 334 -14.43 17.71 39.05
C GLN A 334 -15.60 16.71 38.98
N LEU A 335 -15.53 15.71 38.10
CA LEU A 335 -16.49 14.61 38.03
C LEU A 335 -16.24 13.51 39.08
N ILE A 336 -15.06 13.48 39.70
CA ILE A 336 -14.59 12.42 40.60
C ILE A 336 -14.11 13.04 41.93
N ALA A 337 -15.00 13.60 42.76
CA ALA A 337 -14.71 13.74 44.19
C ALA A 337 -15.98 13.74 45.06
N PRO A 338 -15.95 13.23 46.32
CA PRO A 338 -14.80 12.68 47.05
C PRO A 338 -15.07 11.27 47.64
N ARG A 339 -14.12 10.32 47.55
CA ARG A 339 -13.87 9.31 48.62
C ARG A 339 -12.63 8.41 48.49
N HIS A 340 -11.88 8.42 47.38
CA HIS A 340 -10.71 7.52 47.27
C HIS A 340 -9.40 8.14 46.75
N LEU A 341 -9.36 9.46 46.52
CA LEU A 341 -8.22 10.13 45.86
C LEU A 341 -7.12 10.68 46.77
N LEU A 342 -7.00 10.20 48.02
CA LEU A 342 -5.83 10.52 48.85
C LEU A 342 -4.58 9.67 48.52
N VAL A 343 -4.62 8.82 47.50
CA VAL A 343 -3.52 7.85 47.26
C VAL A 343 -2.79 8.01 45.92
N LEU A 344 -3.34 8.69 44.89
CA LEU A 344 -2.73 8.64 43.56
C LEU A 344 -2.88 9.93 42.75
N THR A 345 -2.21 11.01 43.17
CA THR A 345 -1.90 12.13 42.28
C THR A 345 -0.40 12.44 42.34
N PRO A 346 0.38 12.16 41.27
CA PRO A 346 1.75 12.65 41.14
C PRO A 346 1.82 14.19 41.08
N VAL A 347 0.74 14.84 40.62
CA VAL A 347 0.66 16.31 40.47
C VAL A 347 0.72 17.03 41.82
N ALA A 348 0.26 16.42 42.91
CA ALA A 348 0.35 17.01 44.25
C ALA A 348 1.77 17.01 44.84
N ARG A 349 2.75 16.33 44.22
CA ARG A 349 4.15 16.32 44.69
C ARG A 349 5.01 17.46 44.13
N LEU A 350 4.55 18.17 43.11
CA LEU A 350 5.33 19.26 42.50
C LEU A 350 5.09 20.63 43.16
N ASP A 351 3.95 20.85 43.82
CA ASP A 351 3.59 22.16 44.39
C ASP A 351 3.82 22.32 45.91
N PHE A 352 4.27 21.29 46.62
CA PHE A 352 4.59 21.39 48.07
C PHE A 352 6.08 21.20 48.40
N GLY A 353 6.96 21.44 47.42
CA GLY A 353 8.42 21.39 47.59
C GLY A 353 9.08 22.66 48.13
N PHE A 354 8.31 23.66 48.56
CA PHE A 354 8.83 24.87 49.20
C PHE A 354 7.98 25.24 50.40
N LEU A 355 8.48 24.90 51.59
CA LEU A 355 8.25 25.47 52.92
C LEU A 355 8.12 24.32 53.94
N GLU A 356 9.23 23.96 54.58
CA GLU A 356 9.37 24.11 56.03
C GLU A 356 10.79 23.77 56.49
N TYR A 357 11.36 24.74 57.22
CA TYR A 357 12.44 24.62 58.18
C TYR A 357 11.84 24.26 59.54
#